data_AF-A0A1B6L924-F1
#
_entry.id   AF-A0A1B6L924-F1
#
_cell.length_a   1.000
_cell.length_b   1.000
_cell.length_c   1.000
_cell.angle_alpha   90.00
_cell.angle_beta   90.00
_cell.angle_gamma   90.00
#
_symmetry.space_group_name_H-M   'P 1'
#
loop_
_entity.id
_entity.type
_entity.pdbx_description
1 polymer ?
#
loop_
_entity_poly.entity_id
_entity_poly.type
_entity_poly.pdbx_seq_one_letter_code
_entity_poly.pdbx_strand_id
1 'polypeptide(L)'
;LQSSQSYFHSQMYLQRQLGNGGRKFGNHSVKNCREVTPTKPASTYMPLQFENSLGKLQIGSVTAPRKIIDMDLVESVENNSKHVEKKSKQILMEIEEACNILLQMEDVYKPGAPKVEVDLGTLQEKILTTLLAAGKLGAFMSIRKGKRTVLRLLPLMFNPGPIIHKLLEELIPITKKDQDQLLLSFLPSIRNYLATVSLDTLVELTEEYDTLFLLSNKFTVSVVANMVERAGQLVYTPNETEIEMKKWSAFLIRLVESTIYLTETERPVVSVDRSVLLLQCKLISEEVGKEKIQAFMRAFSKSSPTTTINVTAKPDLKPQQDRLQ
;
A
#
# COMPACT_ATOMS: atom_id res chain seq x y z
N LEU A 1 -0.92 43.63 2.92
CA LEU A 1 -1.08 42.15 2.83
C LEU A 1 -2.52 41.67 2.60
N GLN A 2 -3.56 42.46 2.88
CA GLN A 2 -4.98 42.04 2.71
C GLN A 2 -5.51 42.12 1.25
N SER A 3 -4.83 42.87 0.38
CA SER A 3 -5.20 43.07 -1.03
C SER A 3 -4.96 41.83 -1.93
N SER A 4 -3.99 40.98 -1.60
CA SER A 4 -3.57 39.90 -2.50
C SER A 4 -4.47 38.66 -2.43
N GLN A 5 -5.11 38.42 -1.28
CA GLN A 5 -6.07 37.32 -1.11
C GLN A 5 -7.40 37.61 -1.80
N SER A 6 -7.89 38.86 -1.75
CA SER A 6 -9.12 39.26 -2.44
C SER A 6 -9.00 39.18 -3.96
N TYR A 7 -7.83 39.50 -4.52
CA TYR A 7 -7.59 39.38 -5.96
C TYR A 7 -7.61 37.92 -6.43
N PHE A 8 -6.98 37.01 -5.66
CA PHE A 8 -6.99 35.57 -5.96
C PHE A 8 -8.41 34.98 -5.89
N HIS A 9 -9.19 35.38 -4.89
CA HIS A 9 -10.57 34.90 -4.74
C HIS A 9 -11.49 35.42 -5.86
N SER A 10 -11.29 36.66 -6.32
CA SER A 10 -12.04 37.23 -7.45
C SER A 10 -11.72 36.51 -8.77
N GLN A 11 -10.44 36.22 -9.03
CA GLN A 11 -10.00 35.48 -10.22
C GLN A 11 -10.57 34.06 -10.27
N MET A 12 -10.53 33.33 -9.15
CA MET A 12 -11.06 31.95 -9.09
C MET A 12 -12.59 31.89 -9.21
N TYR A 13 -13.29 32.93 -8.76
CA TYR A 13 -14.74 33.05 -8.91
C TYR A 13 -15.14 33.30 -10.38
N LEU A 14 -14.39 34.15 -11.09
CA LEU A 14 -14.63 34.44 -12.50
C LEU A 14 -14.30 33.23 -13.40
N GLN A 15 -13.28 32.44 -13.05
CA GLN A 15 -12.91 31.20 -13.74
C GLN A 15 -14.01 30.13 -13.68
N ARG A 16 -14.82 30.10 -12.60
CA ARG A 16 -15.99 29.19 -12.49
C ARG A 16 -17.18 29.62 -13.33
N GLN A 17 -17.38 30.92 -13.54
CA GLN A 17 -18.47 31.42 -14.38
C GLN A 17 -18.18 31.24 -15.88
N LEU A 18 -16.90 31.26 -16.28
CA LEU A 18 -16.48 31.04 -17.67
C LEU A 18 -16.31 29.55 -18.02
N GLY A 19 -16.34 28.65 -17.04
CA GLY A 19 -16.31 27.22 -17.24
C GLY A 19 -17.67 26.69 -17.69
N ASN A 20 -17.84 26.55 -19.01
CA ASN A 20 -19.01 25.95 -19.67
C ASN A 20 -19.40 24.60 -19.02
N GLY A 21 -20.39 24.63 -18.13
CA GLY A 21 -21.01 23.46 -17.51
C GLY A 21 -21.92 22.73 -18.50
N GLY A 22 -21.36 21.86 -19.33
CA GLY A 22 -22.12 20.93 -20.16
C GLY A 22 -22.23 19.56 -19.50
N ARG A 23 -23.37 19.27 -18.86
CA ARG A 23 -23.75 17.90 -18.48
C ARG A 23 -23.95 17.07 -19.75
N LYS A 24 -23.01 16.19 -20.08
CA LYS A 24 -23.18 15.24 -21.19
C LYS A 24 -23.82 13.94 -20.69
N PHE A 25 -25.12 13.82 -20.93
CA PHE A 25 -25.80 12.52 -21.02
C PHE A 25 -25.16 11.71 -22.15
N GLY A 26 -24.74 10.48 -21.85
CA GLY A 26 -24.20 9.55 -22.84
C GLY A 26 -25.31 9.11 -23.79
N ASN A 27 -25.12 9.40 -25.08
CA ASN A 27 -25.96 8.86 -26.15
C ASN A 27 -25.06 8.19 -27.19
N HIS A 28 -25.51 7.04 -27.67
CA HIS A 28 -24.82 6.09 -28.53
C HIS A 28 -24.13 6.71 -29.75
N SER A 29 -22.85 6.35 -29.95
CA SER A 29 -22.13 6.59 -31.21
C SER A 29 -22.43 5.47 -32.20
N VAL A 30 -23.27 5.77 -33.18
CA VAL A 30 -23.43 5.04 -34.44
C VAL A 30 -22.24 5.39 -35.35
N LYS A 31 -21.60 4.40 -35.97
CA LYS A 31 -20.68 4.61 -37.10
C LYS A 31 -21.15 3.83 -38.33
N ASN A 32 -21.35 4.58 -39.40
CA ASN A 32 -21.17 4.30 -40.84
C ASN A 32 -21.93 3.15 -41.52
N CYS A 33 -23.07 3.52 -42.11
CA CYS A 33 -23.33 3.58 -43.57
C CYS A 33 -22.77 2.47 -44.49
N ARG A 34 -23.67 1.63 -45.00
CA ARG A 34 -23.68 1.12 -46.38
C ARG A 34 -25.11 1.15 -46.91
N GLU A 35 -25.32 1.82 -48.04
CA GLU A 35 -26.56 1.80 -48.82
C GLU A 35 -26.82 0.38 -49.36
N VAL A 36 -28.04 -0.14 -49.16
CA VAL A 36 -28.66 -1.14 -50.03
C VAL A 36 -30.18 -0.84 -50.09
N THR A 37 -30.69 -0.85 -51.32
CA THR A 37 -32.05 -0.57 -51.80
C THR A 37 -33.18 -1.39 -51.15
N PRO A 38 -34.45 -0.93 -51.24
CA PRO A 38 -35.57 -1.56 -50.54
C PRO A 38 -36.18 -2.69 -51.37
N THR A 39 -36.02 -3.94 -50.91
CA THR A 39 -36.83 -5.08 -51.35
C THR A 39 -37.52 -5.70 -50.14
N LYS A 40 -38.84 -5.53 -50.05
CA LYS A 40 -39.73 -6.44 -49.29
C LYS A 40 -39.90 -7.70 -50.15
N PRO A 41 -39.95 -8.93 -49.59
CA PRO A 41 -41.11 -9.33 -48.79
C PRO A 41 -40.87 -10.34 -47.63
N ALA A 42 -41.89 -10.40 -46.76
CA ALA A 42 -42.33 -11.50 -45.89
C ALA A 42 -41.27 -12.37 -45.19
N SER A 43 -41.01 -12.05 -43.92
CA SER A 43 -40.78 -13.08 -42.91
C SER A 43 -41.73 -12.81 -41.76
N THR A 44 -42.71 -13.69 -41.63
CA THR A 44 -43.60 -13.83 -40.47
C THR A 44 -42.75 -13.85 -39.21
N TYR A 45 -42.95 -12.87 -38.32
CA TYR A 45 -42.26 -12.82 -37.04
C TYR A 45 -42.62 -14.07 -36.22
N MET A 46 -41.66 -14.99 -36.08
CA MET A 46 -41.75 -16.07 -35.11
C MET A 46 -41.15 -15.56 -33.80
N PRO A 47 -41.95 -15.40 -32.72
CA PRO A 47 -41.40 -14.97 -31.44
C PRO A 47 -40.41 -16.02 -30.93
N LEU A 48 -39.31 -15.53 -30.37
CA LEU A 48 -38.22 -16.33 -29.81
C LEU A 48 -38.79 -17.31 -28.76
N GLN A 49 -38.87 -18.60 -29.11
CA GLN A 49 -39.22 -19.66 -28.17
C GLN A 49 -37.98 -19.98 -27.32
N PHE A 50 -38.05 -19.68 -26.04
CA PHE A 50 -37.07 -20.15 -25.06
C PHE A 50 -37.46 -21.57 -24.66
N GLU A 51 -36.74 -22.57 -25.17
CA GLU A 51 -36.87 -23.90 -24.57
C GLU A 51 -36.38 -23.83 -23.12
N ASN A 52 -37.22 -24.34 -22.22
CA ASN A 52 -37.12 -24.27 -20.75
C ASN A 52 -37.45 -22.94 -20.06
N SER A 53 -38.05 -21.95 -20.74
CA SER A 53 -38.75 -20.91 -19.98
C SER A 53 -40.05 -21.50 -19.42
N LEU A 54 -40.10 -21.74 -18.11
CA LEU A 54 -41.36 -21.82 -17.37
C LEU A 54 -42.12 -20.52 -17.69
N GLY A 55 -43.13 -20.63 -18.57
CA GLY A 55 -43.90 -19.49 -19.07
C GLY A 55 -44.37 -18.58 -17.93
N LYS A 56 -44.52 -17.28 -18.24
CA LYS A 56 -44.94 -16.19 -17.36
C LYS A 56 -45.43 -16.66 -15.97
N LEU A 57 -44.62 -16.43 -14.93
CA LEU A 57 -45.05 -16.55 -13.54
C LEU A 57 -46.31 -15.70 -13.34
N GLN A 58 -47.45 -16.36 -13.33
CA GLN A 58 -48.75 -15.76 -13.07
C GLN A 58 -48.70 -15.19 -11.65
N ILE A 59 -48.99 -13.90 -11.50
CA ILE A 59 -48.96 -13.21 -10.21
C ILE A 59 -50.01 -13.88 -9.31
N GLY A 60 -49.55 -14.67 -8.34
CA GLY A 60 -50.40 -15.32 -7.36
C GLY A 60 -51.14 -14.29 -6.51
N SER A 61 -52.45 -14.49 -6.34
CA SER A 61 -53.30 -13.71 -5.45
C SER A 61 -52.83 -13.82 -3.99
N VAL A 62 -53.30 -12.89 -3.17
CA VAL A 62 -52.99 -12.70 -1.73
C VAL A 62 -53.26 -13.95 -0.85
N THR A 63 -53.82 -15.03 -1.39
CA THR A 63 -54.21 -16.24 -0.66
C THR A 63 -53.33 -17.47 -0.86
N ALA A 64 -52.22 -17.39 -1.60
CA ALA A 64 -51.29 -18.52 -1.74
C ALA A 64 -49.88 -18.18 -1.19
N PRO A 65 -49.41 -18.84 -0.10
CA PRO A 65 -48.10 -18.56 0.47
C PRO A 65 -46.99 -19.03 -0.47
N ARG A 66 -45.99 -18.17 -0.70
CA ARG A 66 -44.83 -18.40 -1.56
C ARG A 66 -43.99 -19.60 -1.09
N LYS A 67 -44.32 -20.81 -1.57
CA LYS A 67 -43.35 -21.90 -1.66
C LYS A 67 -42.63 -21.76 -2.99
N ILE A 68 -41.52 -21.01 -2.98
CA ILE A 68 -40.66 -20.83 -4.15
C ILE A 68 -39.35 -21.58 -3.88
N ILE A 69 -39.26 -22.75 -4.52
CA ILE A 69 -38.06 -23.43 -5.06
C ILE A 69 -37.13 -24.13 -4.05
N ASP A 70 -37.27 -25.47 -3.94
CA ASP A 70 -36.15 -26.37 -3.64
C ASP A 70 -35.33 -26.51 -4.93
N MET A 71 -34.10 -26.00 -4.92
CA MET A 71 -33.18 -26.05 -6.06
C MET A 71 -32.16 -27.13 -5.77
N ASP A 72 -32.36 -28.30 -6.38
CA ASP A 72 -31.36 -29.37 -6.35
C ASP A 72 -30.03 -28.84 -6.89
N LEU A 73 -29.02 -28.97 -6.04
CA LEU A 73 -27.71 -28.38 -6.20
C LEU A 73 -26.92 -29.23 -7.20
N VAL A 74 -27.01 -28.90 -8.48
CA VAL A 74 -26.11 -29.44 -9.50
C VAL A 74 -24.73 -28.84 -9.23
N GLU A 75 -23.85 -29.63 -8.62
CA GLU A 75 -22.45 -29.29 -8.41
C GLU A 75 -21.72 -29.23 -9.76
N SER A 76 -21.80 -28.07 -10.39
CA SER A 76 -20.98 -27.70 -11.54
C SER A 76 -19.94 -26.67 -11.11
N VAL A 77 -18.84 -26.62 -11.85
CA VAL A 77 -17.53 -25.97 -11.68
C VAL A 77 -17.57 -24.46 -11.33
N GLU A 78 -18.75 -23.86 -11.17
CA GLU A 78 -19.03 -22.48 -10.76
C GLU A 78 -18.89 -22.20 -9.24
N ASN A 79 -18.73 -23.23 -8.41
CA ASN A 79 -18.69 -23.05 -6.95
C ASN A 79 -17.48 -22.22 -6.48
N ASN A 80 -16.35 -22.26 -7.19
CA ASN A 80 -15.15 -21.51 -6.81
C ASN A 80 -15.30 -20.00 -7.05
N SER A 81 -15.88 -19.56 -8.16
CA SER A 81 -16.07 -18.12 -8.43
C SER A 81 -17.08 -17.51 -7.47
N LYS A 82 -18.21 -18.19 -7.23
CA LYS A 82 -19.23 -17.79 -6.24
C LYS A 82 -18.65 -17.72 -4.82
N HIS A 83 -17.75 -18.63 -4.46
CA HIS A 83 -17.08 -18.62 -3.15
C HIS A 83 -16.05 -17.50 -3.00
N VAL A 84 -15.26 -17.22 -4.04
CA VAL A 84 -14.33 -16.07 -4.06
C VAL A 84 -15.09 -14.74 -3.98
N GLU A 85 -16.20 -14.60 -4.68
CA GLU A 85 -17.08 -13.42 -4.59
C GLU A 85 -17.69 -13.25 -3.19
N LYS A 86 -18.17 -14.33 -2.57
CA LYS A 86 -18.69 -14.30 -1.19
C LYS A 86 -17.61 -13.84 -0.20
N LYS A 87 -16.39 -14.37 -0.32
CA LYS A 87 -15.24 -13.95 0.50
C LYS A 87 -14.86 -12.49 0.26
N SER A 88 -14.90 -12.02 -0.99
CA SER A 88 -14.62 -10.63 -1.34
C SER A 88 -15.67 -9.65 -0.80
N LYS A 89 -16.95 -10.03 -0.81
CA LYS A 89 -18.01 -9.21 -0.18
C LYS A 89 -17.85 -9.17 1.34
N GLN A 90 -17.50 -10.29 1.96
CA GLN A 90 -17.27 -10.38 3.40
C GLN A 90 -16.16 -9.43 3.87
N ILE A 91 -15.00 -9.43 3.20
CA ILE A 91 -13.89 -8.54 3.57
C ILE A 91 -14.27 -7.07 3.42
N LEU A 92 -15.09 -6.71 2.42
CA LEU A 92 -15.56 -5.33 2.25
C LEU A 92 -16.49 -4.91 3.40
N MET A 93 -17.40 -5.78 3.83
CA MET A 93 -18.28 -5.50 4.99
C MET A 93 -17.46 -5.34 6.28
N GLU A 94 -16.46 -6.19 6.50
CA GLU A 94 -15.56 -6.09 7.65
C GLU A 94 -14.73 -4.79 7.61
N ILE A 95 -14.30 -4.34 6.43
CA ILE A 95 -13.64 -3.04 6.28
C ILE A 95 -14.59 -1.89 6.65
N GLU A 96 -15.85 -1.94 6.23
CA GLU A 96 -16.84 -0.92 6.62
C GLU A 96 -17.08 -0.93 8.14
N GLU A 97 -17.16 -2.10 8.76
CA GLU A 97 -17.28 -2.23 10.21
C GLU A 97 -16.06 -1.62 10.93
N ALA A 98 -14.84 -1.92 10.46
CA ALA A 98 -13.62 -1.31 11.00
C ALA A 98 -13.58 0.21 10.79
N CYS A 99 -14.12 0.72 9.69
CA CYS A 99 -14.26 2.17 9.47
C CYS A 99 -15.23 2.79 10.47
N ASN A 100 -16.35 2.13 10.77
CA ASN A 100 -17.31 2.61 11.76
C ASN A 100 -16.68 2.66 13.16
N ILE A 101 -15.91 1.63 13.53
CA ILE A 101 -15.15 1.63 14.79
C ILE A 101 -14.13 2.77 14.81
N LEU A 102 -13.36 2.96 13.73
CA LEU A 102 -12.42 4.08 13.59
C LEU A 102 -13.11 5.43 13.84
N LEU A 103 -14.29 5.66 13.25
CA LEU A 103 -15.02 6.91 13.46
C LEU A 103 -15.45 7.09 14.92
N GLN A 104 -15.92 6.04 15.58
CA GLN A 104 -16.25 6.08 17.01
C GLN A 104 -15.03 6.41 17.86
N MET A 105 -13.88 5.79 17.57
CA MET A 105 -12.62 6.07 18.27
C MET A 105 -12.17 7.52 18.05
N GLU A 106 -12.21 8.02 16.81
CA GLU A 106 -11.85 9.41 16.49
C GLU A 106 -12.76 10.43 17.17
N ASP A 107 -14.06 10.13 17.30
CA ASP A 107 -15.02 11.01 17.97
C ASP A 107 -14.73 11.19 19.47
N VAL A 108 -14.20 10.15 20.14
CA VAL A 108 -13.76 10.25 21.55
C VAL A 108 -12.64 11.27 21.73
N TYR A 109 -11.75 11.40 20.73
CA TYR A 109 -10.62 12.34 20.78
C TYR A 109 -10.96 13.74 20.25
N LYS A 110 -12.19 13.97 19.75
CA LYS A 110 -12.60 15.30 19.25
C LYS A 110 -12.95 16.25 20.41
N PRO A 111 -12.36 17.46 20.45
CA PRO A 111 -12.71 18.46 21.46
C PRO A 111 -14.19 18.85 21.34
N GLY A 112 -14.95 18.69 22.43
CA GLY A 112 -16.37 19.08 22.49
C GLY A 112 -17.35 18.03 21.95
N ALA A 113 -16.90 16.82 21.63
CA ALA A 113 -17.82 15.72 21.32
C ALA A 113 -18.71 15.40 22.54
N PRO A 114 -19.96 14.94 22.33
CA PRO A 114 -20.79 14.42 23.41
C PRO A 114 -20.01 13.31 24.13
N LYS A 115 -19.93 13.37 25.46
CA LYS A 115 -19.33 12.30 26.27
C LYS A 115 -20.26 11.08 26.27
N VAL A 116 -20.39 10.44 25.12
CA VAL A 116 -20.89 9.08 25.07
C VAL A 116 -19.80 8.23 25.72
N GLU A 117 -20.18 7.45 26.73
CA GLU A 117 -19.29 6.51 27.39
C GLU A 117 -19.02 5.35 26.40
N VAL A 118 -18.08 5.58 25.49
CA VAL A 118 -17.61 4.58 24.55
C VAL A 118 -16.46 3.85 25.21
N ASP A 119 -16.63 2.54 25.41
CA ASP A 119 -15.56 1.69 25.92
C ASP A 119 -14.50 1.47 24.83
N LEU A 120 -13.49 2.33 24.84
CA LEU A 120 -12.38 2.30 23.89
C LEU A 120 -11.60 0.98 23.96
N GLY A 121 -11.54 0.34 25.12
CA GLY A 121 -10.86 -0.95 25.30
C GLY A 121 -11.52 -2.04 24.47
N THR A 122 -12.85 -2.17 24.56
CA THR A 122 -13.59 -3.17 23.78
C THR A 122 -13.51 -2.94 22.27
N LEU A 123 -13.53 -1.68 21.83
CA LEU A 123 -13.37 -1.34 20.42
C LEU A 123 -11.98 -1.72 19.89
N GLN A 124 -10.94 -1.44 20.66
CA GLN A 124 -9.56 -1.80 20.29
C GLN A 124 -9.37 -3.31 20.28
N GLU A 125 -9.88 -4.03 21.28
CA GLU A 125 -9.83 -5.49 21.33
C GLU A 125 -10.52 -6.09 20.10
N LYS A 126 -11.72 -5.63 19.77
CA LYS A 126 -12.46 -6.09 18.58
C LYS A 126 -11.68 -5.89 17.29
N ILE A 127 -11.02 -4.74 17.12
CA ILE A 127 -10.16 -4.45 15.96
C ILE A 127 -8.95 -5.39 15.92
N LEU A 128 -8.28 -5.60 17.06
CA LEU A 128 -7.13 -6.50 17.15
C LEU A 128 -7.53 -7.93 16.79
N THR A 129 -8.58 -8.46 17.40
CA THR A 129 -9.09 -9.81 17.10
C THR A 129 -9.43 -9.96 15.61
N THR A 130 -10.06 -8.93 15.01
CA THR A 130 -10.45 -8.98 13.60
C THR A 130 -9.25 -8.95 12.66
N LEU A 131 -8.29 -8.04 12.88
CA LEU A 131 -7.14 -7.88 12.00
C LEU A 131 -6.12 -9.00 12.14
N LEU A 132 -5.94 -9.53 13.37
CA LEU A 132 -4.96 -10.59 13.66
C LEU A 132 -5.48 -11.99 13.36
N ALA A 133 -6.78 -12.15 13.07
CA ALA A 133 -7.31 -13.41 12.58
C ALA A 133 -6.63 -13.83 11.26
N ALA A 134 -6.44 -15.13 11.07
CA ALA A 134 -5.63 -15.69 10.00
C ALA A 134 -6.03 -15.13 8.60
N GLY A 135 -5.07 -14.53 7.91
CA GLY A 135 -5.22 -13.96 6.56
C GLY A 135 -6.07 -12.69 6.47
N LYS A 136 -6.59 -12.16 7.59
CA LYS A 136 -7.42 -10.94 7.57
C LYS A 136 -6.59 -9.69 7.30
N LEU A 137 -5.47 -9.49 7.98
CA LEU A 137 -4.63 -8.30 7.75
C LEU A 137 -4.22 -8.17 6.27
N GLY A 138 -3.66 -9.22 5.66
CA GLY A 138 -3.30 -9.19 4.25
C GLY A 138 -4.48 -8.91 3.31
N ALA A 139 -5.69 -9.40 3.65
CA ALA A 139 -6.91 -9.09 2.89
C ALA A 139 -7.33 -7.62 3.03
N PHE A 140 -7.29 -7.05 4.25
CA PHE A 140 -7.51 -5.62 4.50
C PHE A 140 -6.52 -4.75 3.74
N MET A 141 -5.23 -5.11 3.81
CA MET A 141 -4.15 -4.36 3.21
C MET A 141 -4.11 -4.45 1.68
N SER A 142 -4.80 -5.44 1.09
CA SER A 142 -4.98 -5.50 -0.37
C SER A 142 -5.99 -4.47 -0.91
N ILE A 143 -6.82 -3.89 -0.04
CA ILE A 143 -7.86 -2.92 -0.42
C ILE A 143 -7.42 -1.52 0.02
N ARG A 144 -7.47 -0.54 -0.89
CA ARG A 144 -7.05 0.86 -0.61
C ARG A 144 -7.75 1.46 0.61
N LYS A 145 -9.07 1.24 0.74
CA LYS A 145 -9.83 1.70 1.91
C LYS A 145 -9.38 0.99 3.19
N GLY A 146 -9.18 -0.34 3.14
CA GLY A 146 -8.65 -1.11 4.26
C GLY A 146 -7.30 -0.59 4.76
N LYS A 147 -6.32 -0.38 3.87
CA LYS A 147 -5.02 0.25 4.21
C LYS A 147 -5.18 1.59 4.92
N ARG A 148 -6.05 2.47 4.39
CA ARG A 148 -6.28 3.79 5.00
C ARG A 148 -6.89 3.69 6.40
N THR A 149 -7.81 2.76 6.58
CA THR A 149 -8.45 2.51 7.87
C THR A 149 -7.43 2.01 8.89
N VAL A 150 -6.64 0.99 8.53
CA VAL A 150 -5.58 0.47 9.41
C VAL A 150 -4.58 1.57 9.75
N LEU A 151 -4.10 2.34 8.77
CA LEU A 151 -3.15 3.44 9.00
C LEU A 151 -3.66 4.46 10.03
N ARG A 152 -4.94 4.82 9.96
CA ARG A 152 -5.58 5.78 10.88
C ARG A 152 -5.88 5.18 12.25
N LEU A 153 -6.09 3.87 12.34
CA LEU A 153 -6.27 3.17 13.61
C LEU A 153 -4.98 3.16 14.44
N LEU A 154 -3.82 2.96 13.81
CA LEU A 154 -2.52 2.83 14.51
C LEU A 154 -2.27 3.88 15.61
N PRO A 155 -2.41 5.21 15.38
CA PRO A 155 -2.19 6.21 16.43
C PRO A 155 -3.27 6.25 17.52
N LEU A 156 -4.42 5.62 17.30
CA LEU A 156 -5.52 5.54 18.27
C LEU A 156 -5.46 4.29 19.16
N MET A 157 -4.63 3.31 18.79
CA MET A 157 -4.43 2.09 19.57
C MET A 157 -3.50 2.35 20.75
N PHE A 158 -3.79 1.75 21.90
CA PHE A 158 -2.87 1.75 23.04
C PHE A 158 -1.57 0.98 22.71
N ASN A 159 -1.70 -0.13 21.98
CA ASN A 159 -0.58 -0.92 21.52
C ASN A 159 -0.79 -1.36 20.05
N PRO A 160 -0.27 -0.61 19.06
CA PRO A 160 -0.33 -1.01 17.66
C PRO A 160 0.67 -2.12 17.30
N GLY A 161 1.57 -2.51 18.21
CA GLY A 161 2.67 -3.43 17.95
C GLY A 161 2.26 -4.75 17.28
N PRO A 162 1.23 -5.47 17.76
CA PRO A 162 0.78 -6.71 17.13
C PRO A 162 0.36 -6.56 15.67
N ILE A 163 -0.31 -5.45 15.32
CA ILE A 163 -0.73 -5.17 13.93
C ILE A 163 0.50 -4.93 13.05
N ILE A 164 1.48 -4.16 13.56
CA ILE A 164 2.72 -3.89 12.83
C ILE A 164 3.55 -5.16 12.68
N HIS A 165 3.65 -5.99 13.73
CA HIS A 165 4.34 -7.28 13.67
C HIS A 165 3.74 -8.16 12.58
N LYS A 166 2.41 -8.33 12.58
CA LYS A 166 1.70 -9.10 11.55
C LYS A 166 1.89 -8.52 10.13
N LEU A 167 1.94 -7.18 10.00
CA LEU A 167 2.25 -6.52 8.73
C LEU A 167 3.65 -6.86 8.24
N LEU A 168 4.62 -7.00 9.15
CA LEU A 168 5.99 -7.39 8.82
C LEU A 168 6.07 -8.89 8.48
N GLU A 169 5.38 -9.77 9.19
CA GLU A 169 5.29 -11.19 8.80
C GLU A 169 4.75 -11.34 7.36
N GLU A 170 3.73 -10.56 7.00
CA GLU A 170 3.11 -10.59 5.67
C GLU A 170 3.66 -9.51 4.71
N LEU A 171 4.87 -9.00 4.97
CA LEU A 171 5.44 -7.82 4.29
C LEU A 171 5.42 -7.94 2.76
N ILE A 172 5.94 -9.05 2.23
CA ILE A 172 6.08 -9.28 0.79
C ILE A 172 4.72 -9.40 0.09
N PRO A 173 3.80 -10.32 0.49
CA PRO A 173 2.52 -10.47 -0.18
C PRO A 173 1.65 -9.21 -0.09
N ILE A 174 1.74 -8.44 1.00
CA ILE A 174 1.04 -7.15 1.14
C ILE A 174 1.61 -6.12 0.17
N THR A 175 2.94 -6.00 0.11
CA THR A 175 3.62 -5.03 -0.77
C THR A 175 3.34 -5.28 -2.25
N LYS A 176 3.27 -6.55 -2.68
CA LYS A 176 2.93 -6.92 -4.07
C LYS A 176 1.57 -6.38 -4.52
N LYS A 177 0.67 -6.07 -3.58
CA LYS A 177 -0.67 -5.53 -3.85
C LYS A 177 -0.77 -4.01 -3.63
N ASP A 178 0.35 -3.31 -3.39
CA ASP A 178 0.36 -1.87 -3.13
C ASP A 178 0.58 -1.01 -4.38
N GLN A 179 -0.46 -0.87 -5.19
CA GLN A 179 -0.40 -0.07 -6.42
C GLN A 179 -0.19 1.43 -6.19
N ASP A 180 -0.61 1.97 -5.04
CA ASP A 180 -0.64 3.42 -4.77
C ASP A 180 0.51 3.91 -3.87
N GLN A 181 1.48 3.04 -3.55
CA GLN A 181 2.56 3.31 -2.58
C GLN A 181 2.06 3.83 -1.21
N LEU A 182 0.83 3.50 -0.83
CA LEU A 182 0.23 3.98 0.42
C LEU A 182 0.96 3.39 1.64
N LEU A 183 1.60 2.23 1.48
CA LEU A 183 2.37 1.59 2.55
C LEU A 183 3.53 2.45 3.04
N LEU A 184 4.08 3.35 2.21
CA LEU A 184 5.11 4.30 2.66
C LEU A 184 4.65 5.15 3.85
N SER A 185 3.34 5.40 4.00
CA SER A 185 2.79 6.16 5.12
C SER A 185 2.82 5.39 6.45
N PHE A 186 3.05 4.07 6.43
CA PHE A 186 3.18 3.24 7.63
C PHE A 186 4.59 3.28 8.23
N LEU A 187 5.59 3.79 7.50
CA LEU A 187 6.99 3.81 7.95
C LEU A 187 7.20 4.44 9.33
N PRO A 188 6.52 5.53 9.74
CA PRO A 188 6.66 6.07 11.10
C PRO A 188 6.24 5.06 12.18
N SER A 189 5.09 4.40 12.01
CA SER A 189 4.62 3.38 12.96
C SER A 189 5.50 2.14 12.96
N ILE A 190 5.98 1.72 11.79
CA ILE A 190 6.93 0.60 11.66
C ILE A 190 8.24 0.92 12.37
N ARG A 191 8.79 2.13 12.18
CA ARG A 191 10.01 2.58 12.87
C ARG A 191 9.83 2.56 14.38
N ASN A 192 8.72 3.09 14.88
CA ASN A 192 8.44 3.13 16.32
C ASN A 192 8.35 1.71 16.91
N TYR A 193 7.71 0.79 16.20
CA TYR A 193 7.67 -0.62 16.59
C TYR A 193 9.06 -1.26 16.56
N LEU A 194 9.80 -1.14 15.45
CA LEU A 194 11.13 -1.73 15.31
C LEU A 194 12.11 -1.22 16.38
N ALA A 195 11.97 0.04 16.84
CA ALA A 195 12.78 0.59 17.92
C ALA A 195 12.67 -0.20 19.25
N THR A 196 11.61 -0.98 19.44
CA THR A 196 11.38 -1.77 20.67
C THR A 196 11.66 -3.26 20.51
N VAL A 197 11.96 -3.73 19.30
CA VAL A 197 12.09 -5.16 18.95
C VAL A 197 13.49 -5.70 19.29
N SER A 198 13.60 -6.96 19.70
CA SER A 198 14.87 -7.66 19.98
C SER A 198 15.55 -8.15 18.69
N LEU A 199 16.81 -8.60 18.76
CA LEU A 199 17.49 -9.13 17.57
C LEU A 199 16.83 -10.43 17.09
N ASP A 200 16.42 -11.29 18.02
CA ASP A 200 15.72 -12.54 17.73
C ASP A 200 14.49 -12.32 16.85
N THR A 201 13.60 -11.40 17.23
CA THR A 201 12.43 -11.07 16.42
C THR A 201 12.78 -10.46 15.05
N LEU A 202 13.87 -9.68 14.93
CA LEU A 202 14.32 -9.21 13.61
C LEU A 202 14.76 -10.38 12.73
N VAL A 203 15.45 -11.36 13.31
CA VAL A 203 15.90 -12.56 12.63
C VAL A 203 14.70 -13.40 12.18
N GLU A 204 13.74 -13.65 13.06
CA GLU A 204 12.50 -14.38 12.74
C GLU A 204 11.77 -13.74 11.55
N LEU A 205 11.60 -12.42 11.57
CA LEU A 205 10.94 -11.70 10.48
C LEU A 205 11.67 -11.84 9.14
N THR A 206 13.01 -11.94 9.15
CA THR A 206 13.84 -11.90 7.93
C THR A 206 14.20 -13.28 7.37
N GLU A 207 13.81 -14.36 8.05
CA GLU A 207 14.13 -15.73 7.67
C GLU A 207 13.56 -16.09 6.28
N GLU A 208 12.29 -15.76 6.04
CA GLU A 208 11.57 -16.10 4.80
C GLU A 208 11.57 -14.99 3.74
N TYR A 209 12.22 -13.85 4.01
CA TYR A 209 12.18 -12.73 3.08
C TYR A 209 13.01 -12.98 1.81
N ASP A 210 12.37 -12.79 0.65
CA ASP A 210 13.01 -12.67 -0.66
C ASP A 210 13.76 -11.33 -0.74
N THR A 211 15.08 -11.40 -0.60
CA THR A 211 15.97 -10.22 -0.58
C THR A 211 15.99 -9.46 -1.90
N LEU A 212 15.74 -10.11 -3.03
CA LEU A 212 15.67 -9.42 -4.33
C LEU A 212 14.40 -8.56 -4.41
N PHE A 213 13.26 -9.11 -3.98
CA PHE A 213 12.03 -8.33 -3.88
C PHE A 213 12.17 -7.18 -2.88
N LEU A 214 12.81 -7.41 -1.73
CA LEU A 214 13.02 -6.37 -0.72
C LEU A 214 13.74 -5.14 -1.30
N LEU A 215 14.78 -5.37 -2.10
CA LEU A 215 15.64 -4.31 -2.67
C LEU A 215 15.04 -3.64 -3.92
N SER A 216 14.04 -4.25 -4.56
CA SER A 216 13.40 -3.72 -5.76
C SER A 216 12.18 -2.83 -5.46
N ASN A 217 11.69 -2.82 -4.22
CA ASN A 217 10.53 -2.03 -3.83
C ASN A 217 10.84 -1.00 -2.76
N LYS A 218 10.35 0.23 -2.96
CA LYS A 218 10.67 1.40 -2.14
C LYS A 218 10.22 1.27 -0.70
N PHE A 219 9.07 0.64 -0.48
CA PHE A 219 8.55 0.43 0.86
C PHE A 219 9.38 -0.62 1.60
N THR A 220 9.64 -1.77 0.98
CA THR A 220 10.40 -2.85 1.62
C THR A 220 11.85 -2.48 1.89
N VAL A 221 12.54 -1.82 0.95
CA VAL A 221 13.93 -1.38 1.20
C VAL A 221 13.98 -0.35 2.32
N SER A 222 12.93 0.48 2.47
CA SER A 222 12.80 1.39 3.62
C SER A 222 12.58 0.64 4.93
N VAL A 223 11.76 -0.41 4.94
CA VAL A 223 11.58 -1.26 6.13
C VAL A 223 12.90 -1.92 6.51
N VAL A 224 13.61 -2.52 5.55
CA VAL A 224 14.92 -3.14 5.76
C VAL A 224 15.94 -2.13 6.29
N ALA A 225 15.95 -0.89 5.78
CA ALA A 225 16.82 0.16 6.32
C ALA A 225 16.55 0.43 7.81
N ASN A 226 15.29 0.43 8.24
CA ASN A 226 14.95 0.59 9.66
C ASN A 226 15.34 -0.66 10.48
N MET A 227 15.26 -1.87 9.91
CA MET A 227 15.73 -3.10 10.57
C MET A 227 17.25 -3.12 10.73
N VAL A 228 18.00 -2.69 9.71
CA VAL A 228 19.46 -2.55 9.74
C VAL A 228 19.88 -1.51 10.78
N GLU A 229 19.16 -0.40 10.88
CA GLU A 229 19.37 0.58 11.96
C GLU A 229 19.16 -0.01 13.35
N ARG A 230 18.03 -0.72 13.53
CA ARG A 230 17.74 -1.36 14.82
C ARG A 230 18.80 -2.40 15.18
N ALA A 231 19.19 -3.26 14.23
CA ALA A 231 20.25 -4.23 14.44
C ALA A 231 21.58 -3.54 14.81
N GLY A 232 21.88 -2.37 14.24
CA GLY A 232 23.05 -1.56 14.61
C GLY A 232 23.14 -1.22 16.10
N GLN A 233 21.99 -1.10 16.77
CA GLN A 233 21.91 -0.80 18.20
C GLN A 233 21.98 -2.04 19.08
N LEU A 234 21.68 -3.22 18.52
CA LEU A 234 21.55 -4.49 19.25
C LEU A 234 22.79 -5.36 19.12
N VAL A 235 23.40 -5.37 17.93
CA VAL A 235 24.62 -6.13 17.66
C VAL A 235 25.72 -5.61 18.60
N TYR A 236 26.40 -6.55 19.26
CA TYR A 236 27.41 -6.31 20.31
C TYR A 236 26.88 -5.79 21.65
N THR A 237 25.57 -5.81 21.88
CA THR A 237 25.04 -5.69 23.24
C THR A 237 25.19 -7.02 24.00
N PRO A 238 25.41 -6.99 25.33
CA PRO A 238 25.70 -8.21 26.10
C PRO A 238 24.53 -9.19 26.21
N ASN A 239 23.33 -8.77 25.81
CA ASN A 239 22.11 -9.58 25.94
C ASN A 239 21.87 -10.50 24.74
N GLU A 240 22.52 -10.26 23.61
CA GLU A 240 22.25 -10.98 22.37
C GLU A 240 23.15 -12.21 22.25
N THR A 241 22.58 -13.34 21.83
CA THR A 241 23.35 -14.58 21.70
C THR A 241 24.09 -14.64 20.37
N GLU A 242 25.18 -15.41 20.34
CA GLU A 242 25.98 -15.64 19.13
C GLU A 242 25.15 -16.29 18.00
N ILE A 243 24.09 -17.02 18.35
CA ILE A 243 23.22 -17.71 17.38
C ILE A 243 22.45 -16.67 16.55
N GLU A 244 21.78 -15.72 17.21
CA GLU A 244 20.97 -14.73 16.50
C GLU A 244 21.86 -13.73 15.76
N MET A 245 23.07 -13.44 16.27
CA MET A 245 24.08 -12.71 15.49
C MET A 245 24.44 -13.43 14.19
N LYS A 246 24.67 -14.76 14.23
CA LYS A 246 24.98 -15.55 13.02
C LYS A 246 23.80 -15.58 12.05
N LYS A 247 22.57 -15.75 12.54
CA LYS A 247 21.37 -15.74 11.69
C LYS A 247 21.16 -14.37 11.04
N TRP A 248 21.37 -13.29 11.78
CA TRP A 248 21.33 -11.93 11.25
C TRP A 248 22.41 -11.69 10.18
N SER A 249 23.66 -12.11 10.43
CA SER A 249 24.73 -12.07 9.43
C SER A 249 24.37 -12.84 8.16
N ALA A 250 23.76 -14.02 8.29
CA ALA A 250 23.31 -14.81 7.14
C ALA A 250 22.23 -14.07 6.33
N PHE A 251 21.29 -13.38 6.97
CA PHE A 251 20.34 -12.49 6.28
C PHE A 251 21.06 -11.33 5.57
N LEU A 252 22.00 -10.66 6.23
CA LEU A 252 22.79 -9.58 5.61
C LEU A 252 23.58 -10.06 4.40
N ILE A 253 24.20 -11.23 4.47
CA ILE A 253 24.92 -11.82 3.33
C ILE A 253 23.94 -12.01 2.17
N ARG A 254 22.80 -12.68 2.39
CA ARG A 254 21.75 -12.84 1.36
C ARG A 254 21.28 -11.52 0.78
N LEU A 255 21.17 -10.48 1.60
CA LEU A 255 20.75 -9.14 1.18
C LEU A 255 21.81 -8.48 0.30
N VAL A 256 23.07 -8.50 0.74
CA VAL A 256 24.20 -7.92 0.00
C VAL A 256 24.44 -8.65 -1.31
N GLU A 257 24.33 -9.98 -1.33
CA GLU A 257 24.43 -10.77 -2.54
C GLU A 257 23.30 -10.47 -3.53
N SER A 258 22.10 -10.12 -3.06
CA SER A 258 21.03 -9.71 -3.97
C SER A 258 21.25 -8.36 -4.65
N THR A 259 22.14 -7.50 -4.12
CA THR A 259 22.40 -6.18 -4.72
C THR A 259 23.05 -6.24 -6.10
N ILE A 260 23.79 -7.30 -6.43
CA ILE A 260 24.48 -7.42 -7.73
C ILE A 260 23.55 -7.82 -8.88
N TYR A 261 22.40 -8.42 -8.57
CA TYR A 261 21.43 -8.83 -9.60
C TYR A 261 20.50 -7.68 -10.02
N LEU A 262 20.57 -6.54 -9.33
CA LEU A 262 19.75 -5.38 -9.61
C LEU A 262 20.53 -4.38 -10.44
N THR A 263 20.02 -4.08 -11.64
CA THR A 263 20.56 -3.02 -12.51
C THR A 263 20.43 -1.64 -11.87
N GLU A 264 19.31 -1.43 -11.16
CA GLU A 264 19.05 -0.25 -10.35
C GLU A 264 18.48 -0.72 -9.00
N THR A 265 19.11 -0.29 -7.91
CA THR A 265 18.62 -0.57 -6.55
C THR A 265 17.70 0.57 -6.11
N GLU A 266 16.51 0.22 -5.62
CA GLU A 266 15.61 1.21 -5.05
C GLU A 266 16.22 1.75 -3.75
N ARG A 267 15.99 3.02 -3.45
CA ARG A 267 16.58 3.67 -2.27
C ARG A 267 15.58 3.79 -1.14
N PRO A 268 16.01 3.57 0.12
CA PRO A 268 15.13 3.78 1.26
C PRO A 268 14.77 5.25 1.40
N VAL A 269 13.54 5.52 1.89
CA VAL A 269 13.02 6.87 2.13
C VAL A 269 13.92 7.63 3.12
N VAL A 270 14.45 6.92 4.13
CA VAL A 270 15.46 7.43 5.05
C VAL A 270 16.66 6.49 4.97
N SER A 271 17.80 7.05 4.62
CA SER A 271 19.08 6.33 4.60
C SER A 271 19.49 5.84 5.99
N VAL A 272 20.23 4.74 6.01
CA VAL A 272 20.93 4.25 7.22
C VAL A 272 22.16 5.14 7.47
N ASP A 273 22.46 5.39 8.75
CA ASP A 273 23.68 6.08 9.15
C ASP A 273 24.91 5.30 8.71
N ARG A 274 25.94 6.04 8.28
CA ARG A 274 27.16 5.45 7.74
C ARG A 274 27.89 4.61 8.79
N SER A 275 27.91 5.04 10.05
CA SER A 275 28.56 4.30 11.13
C SER A 275 27.89 2.95 11.38
N VAL A 276 26.56 2.93 11.32
CA VAL A 276 25.76 1.72 11.44
C VAL A 276 26.01 0.79 10.26
N LEU A 277 26.00 1.29 9.02
CA LEU A 277 26.31 0.45 7.87
C LEU A 277 27.73 -0.16 7.94
N LEU A 278 28.73 0.61 8.38
CA LEU A 278 30.09 0.09 8.56
C LEU A 278 30.14 -1.01 9.63
N LEU A 279 29.39 -0.85 10.73
CA LEU A 279 29.27 -1.88 11.77
C LEU A 279 28.67 -3.16 11.20
N GLN A 280 27.60 -3.05 10.42
CA GLN A 280 26.92 -4.19 9.79
C GLN A 280 27.81 -4.86 8.74
N CYS A 281 28.54 -4.08 7.93
CA CYS A 281 29.48 -4.64 6.95
C CYS A 281 30.66 -5.37 7.61
N LYS A 282 31.09 -4.95 8.81
CA LYS A 282 32.14 -5.64 9.57
C LYS A 282 31.72 -7.06 9.97
N LEU A 283 30.43 -7.29 10.24
CA LEU A 283 29.92 -8.62 10.58
C LEU A 283 30.09 -9.64 9.46
N ILE A 284 30.12 -9.18 8.20
CA ILE A 284 30.07 -10.03 7.00
C ILE A 284 31.33 -9.87 6.13
N SER A 285 32.32 -9.08 6.56
CA SER A 285 33.45 -8.69 5.71
C SER A 285 34.39 -9.84 5.33
N GLU A 286 34.37 -10.93 6.10
CA GLU A 286 35.17 -12.13 5.82
C GLU A 286 34.48 -13.03 4.78
N GLU A 287 33.16 -12.96 4.68
CA GLU A 287 32.34 -13.83 3.82
C GLU A 287 31.95 -13.16 2.50
N VAL A 288 32.00 -11.83 2.43
CA VAL A 288 31.50 -11.05 1.30
C VAL A 288 32.59 -10.18 0.67
N GLY A 289 32.72 -10.27 -0.66
CA GLY A 289 33.67 -9.47 -1.43
C GLY A 289 33.44 -7.95 -1.33
N LYS A 290 34.54 -7.18 -1.37
CA LYS A 290 34.54 -5.71 -1.22
C LYS A 290 33.60 -4.98 -2.20
N GLU A 291 33.48 -5.46 -3.43
CA GLU A 291 32.61 -4.86 -4.44
C GLU A 291 31.13 -4.93 -4.05
N LYS A 292 30.67 -6.09 -3.56
CA LYS A 292 29.29 -6.29 -3.10
C LYS A 292 29.00 -5.43 -1.86
N ILE A 293 29.94 -5.35 -0.92
CA ILE A 293 29.85 -4.45 0.24
C ILE A 293 29.70 -3.00 -0.21
N GLN A 294 30.49 -2.56 -1.19
CA GLN A 294 30.40 -1.19 -1.68
C GLN A 294 29.06 -0.90 -2.37
N ALA A 295 28.50 -1.87 -3.11
CA ALA A 295 27.16 -1.75 -3.69
C ALA A 295 26.09 -1.59 -2.61
N PHE A 296 26.12 -2.42 -1.57
CA PHE A 296 25.22 -2.31 -0.41
C PHE A 296 25.33 -0.95 0.29
N MET A 297 26.56 -0.49 0.56
CA MET A 297 26.79 0.83 1.16
C MET A 297 26.17 1.95 0.32
N ARG A 298 26.27 1.88 -1.02
CA ARG A 298 25.67 2.88 -1.91
C ARG A 298 24.14 2.83 -1.91
N ALA A 299 23.54 1.65 -1.82
CA ALA A 299 22.09 1.47 -1.83
C ALA A 299 21.42 2.05 -0.57
N PHE A 300 22.06 1.90 0.60
CA PHE A 300 21.47 2.29 1.89
C PHE A 300 21.95 3.64 2.46
N SER A 301 23.02 4.23 1.93
CA SER A 301 23.54 5.52 2.40
C SER A 301 22.85 6.74 1.77
N LYS A 302 23.00 7.91 2.39
CA LYS A 302 22.57 9.20 1.84
C LYS A 302 23.18 9.39 0.44
N SER A 303 22.37 9.77 -0.54
CA SER A 303 22.93 10.30 -1.78
C SER A 303 23.79 11.51 -1.44
N SER A 304 25.07 11.48 -1.83
CA SER A 304 25.75 12.73 -2.09
C SER A 304 24.96 13.44 -3.19
N PRO A 305 24.61 14.73 -3.05
CA PRO A 305 24.08 15.46 -4.19
C PRO A 305 25.15 15.39 -5.28
N THR A 306 24.80 14.80 -6.41
CA THR A 306 25.61 14.87 -7.62
C THR A 306 25.79 16.35 -7.93
N THR A 307 26.91 16.92 -7.48
CA THR A 307 27.37 18.20 -8.00
C THR A 307 27.80 17.88 -9.42
N THR A 308 26.90 18.07 -10.36
CA THR A 308 27.24 18.15 -11.77
C THR A 308 28.14 19.36 -11.90
N ILE A 309 29.45 19.18 -11.68
CA ILE A 309 30.44 20.14 -12.11
C ILE A 309 30.35 20.11 -13.63
N ASN A 310 29.59 21.03 -14.21
CA ASN A 310 29.65 21.35 -15.62
C ASN A 310 31.07 21.86 -15.89
N VAL A 311 31.99 20.95 -16.23
CA VAL A 311 33.28 21.27 -16.82
C VAL A 311 33.03 21.68 -18.26
N THR A 312 32.48 22.86 -18.48
CA THR A 312 32.50 23.59 -19.76
C THR A 312 32.14 25.05 -19.53
N ALA A 313 33.04 25.78 -18.88
CA ALA A 313 33.16 27.22 -19.07
C ALA A 313 34.63 27.60 -18.88
N LYS A 314 35.35 27.71 -19.99
CA LYS A 314 36.60 28.49 -20.02
C LYS A 314 36.23 29.93 -19.69
N PRO A 315 36.85 30.58 -18.69
CA PRO A 315 36.73 32.01 -18.54
C PRO A 315 37.69 32.67 -19.55
N ASP A 316 37.12 33.36 -20.53
CA ASP A 316 37.85 34.32 -21.36
C ASP A 316 38.43 35.42 -20.46
N LEU A 317 39.75 35.48 -20.36
CA LEU A 317 40.45 36.65 -19.85
C LEU A 317 40.31 37.78 -20.90
N LYS A 318 39.65 38.87 -20.53
CA LYS A 318 39.92 40.19 -21.10
C LYS A 318 40.48 41.10 -20.00
N PRO A 319 41.59 41.80 -20.24
CA PRO A 319 42.18 42.72 -19.27
C PRO A 319 41.37 44.03 -19.22
N GLN A 320 40.94 44.43 -18.02
CA GLN A 320 40.43 45.78 -17.77
C GLN A 320 41.61 46.76 -17.78
N GLN A 321 41.63 47.64 -18.77
CA GLN A 321 42.40 48.88 -18.75
C GLN A 321 41.62 49.98 -18.02
N ASP A 322 42.38 50.74 -17.24
CA ASP A 322 42.11 52.01 -16.58
C ASP A 322 40.91 52.83 -17.04
N ARG A 323 40.18 53.37 -16.05
CA ARG A 323 39.92 54.81 -16.02
C ARG A 323 39.56 55.33 -14.63
N LEU A 324 40.49 56.12 -14.10
CA LEU A 324 40.24 57.24 -13.20
C LEU A 324 39.20 58.18 -13.81
N GLN A 325 38.18 58.53 -13.02
CA GLN A 325 37.70 59.90 -12.74
C GLN A 325 36.62 59.85 -11.67
#